data_AF-W1FA87-F1
#
_entry.id   AF-W1FA87-F1
#
_cell.length_a   1.000
_cell.length_b   1.000
_cell.length_c   1.000
_cell.angle_alpha   90.00
_cell.angle_beta   90.00
_cell.angle_gamma   90.00
#
_symmetry.space_group_name_H-M   'P 1'
#
loop_
_entity.id
_entity.type
_entity.pdbx_description
1 polymer ?
#
loop_
_entity_poly.entity_id
_entity_poly.type
_entity_poly.pdbx_seq_one_letter_code
_entity_poly.pdbx_strand_id
1 'polypeptide(L)' 'MKKPCNVELISSCELGVKKAQKGKGVNVDLHQELCGILIKKECEYSFSVMHGEGDILNAFIRKHRTKR' A
#
# COMPACT_ATOMS: atom_id res chain seq x y z
N MET A 1 7.22 -2.07 -21.50
CA MET A 1 6.45 -2.18 -20.23
C MET A 1 7.44 -2.29 -19.06
N LYS A 2 7.13 -1.71 -17.90
CA LYS A 2 7.97 -1.91 -16.69
C LYS A 2 7.90 -3.38 -16.28
N LYS A 3 9.04 -3.98 -15.94
CA LYS A 3 9.14 -5.37 -15.49
C LYS A 3 8.32 -5.58 -14.21
N PRO A 4 7.86 -6.81 -13.93
CA PRO A 4 7.32 -7.17 -12.62
C PRO A 4 8.24 -6.72 -11.50
N CYS A 5 7.66 -6.24 -10.40
CA CYS A 5 8.40 -5.73 -9.26
C CYS A 5 7.63 -5.94 -7.97
N ASN A 6 8.34 -5.88 -6.85
CA ASN A 6 7.77 -6.02 -5.53
C ASN A 6 7.21 -4.68 -5.07
N VAL A 7 5.97 -4.67 -4.62
CA VAL A 7 5.27 -3.47 -4.16
C VAL A 7 4.89 -3.63 -2.70
N GLU A 8 5.44 -2.77 -1.85
CA GLU A 8 5.05 -2.71 -0.44
C GLU A 8 4.01 -1.59 -0.23
N LEU A 9 2.83 -1.98 0.28
CA LEU A 9 1.75 -1.07 0.63
C LEU A 9 1.79 -0.78 2.13
N ILE A 10 2.29 0.41 2.47
CA ILE A 10 2.46 0.84 3.86
C ILE A 10 1.26 1.68 4.32
N SER A 11 0.72 1.37 5.50
CA SER A 11 -0.29 2.21 6.14
C SER A 11 0.06 2.50 7.59
N SER A 12 -0.22 3.73 8.06
CA SER A 12 -0.15 4.10 9.48
C SER A 12 -1.40 3.69 10.28
N CYS A 13 -2.46 3.21 9.59
CA CYS A 13 -3.73 2.84 10.20
C CYS A 13 -3.94 1.33 10.10
N GLU A 14 -3.71 0.62 11.21
CA GLU A 14 -3.88 -0.82 11.34
C GLU A 14 -5.28 -1.31 10.92
N LEU A 15 -6.32 -0.52 11.26
CA LEU A 15 -7.71 -0.79 10.91
C LEU A 15 -7.95 -0.83 9.40
N GLY A 16 -7.22 -0.02 8.62
CA GLY A 16 -7.30 0.00 7.16
C GLY A 16 -6.72 -1.28 6.55
N VAL A 17 -5.53 -1.70 7.00
CA VAL A 17 -4.84 -2.89 6.48
C VAL A 17 -5.50 -4.19 6.91
N LYS A 18 -5.82 -4.35 8.20
CA LYS A 18 -6.47 -5.58 8.70
C LYS A 18 -7.86 -5.80 8.11
N LYS A 19 -8.60 -4.71 7.82
CA LYS A 19 -9.89 -4.82 7.15
C LYS A 19 -9.72 -5.06 5.65
N ALA A 20 -8.80 -4.37 4.97
CA ALA A 20 -8.51 -4.58 3.55
C ALA A 20 -8.07 -6.03 3.26
N GLN A 21 -7.19 -6.60 4.08
CA GLN A 21 -6.78 -8.01 3.99
C GLN A 21 -7.95 -8.99 4.14
N LYS A 22 -9.00 -8.60 4.87
CA LYS A 22 -10.22 -9.40 5.08
C LYS A 22 -11.34 -9.07 4.09
N GLY A 23 -11.08 -8.22 3.08
CA GLY A 23 -12.10 -7.76 2.14
C GLY A 23 -13.20 -6.94 2.82
N LYS A 24 -12.85 -6.13 3.84
CA LYS A 24 -13.78 -5.28 4.60
C LYS A 24 -13.23 -3.86 4.74
N GLY A 25 -14.08 -2.92 5.14
CA GLY A 25 -13.68 -1.53 5.46
C GLY A 25 -14.12 -0.49 4.43
N VAL A 26 -13.96 0.78 4.79
CA VAL A 26 -14.51 1.93 4.01
C VAL A 26 -13.93 2.07 2.60
N ASN A 27 -12.72 1.56 2.38
CA ASN A 27 -11.99 1.65 1.10
C ASN A 27 -11.64 0.27 0.52
N VAL A 28 -12.40 -0.77 0.87
CA VAL A 28 -12.11 -2.14 0.43
C VAL A 28 -12.04 -2.24 -1.10
N ASP A 29 -12.95 -1.57 -1.80
CA ASP A 29 -13.05 -1.61 -3.26
C ASP A 29 -11.77 -1.06 -3.92
N LEU A 30 -11.22 0.02 -3.37
CA LEU A 30 -9.96 0.63 -3.85
C LEU A 30 -8.77 -0.32 -3.63
N HIS A 31 -8.72 -1.01 -2.49
CA HIS A 31 -7.66 -1.99 -2.23
C HIS A 31 -7.78 -3.19 -3.16
N GLN A 32 -9.00 -3.67 -3.44
CA GLN A 32 -9.22 -4.76 -4.38
C GLN A 32 -8.83 -4.39 -5.81
N GLU A 33 -9.18 -3.19 -6.26
CA GLU A 33 -8.79 -2.69 -7.58
C GLU A 33 -7.26 -2.60 -7.71
N LEU A 34 -6.60 -2.01 -6.71
CA LEU A 34 -5.14 -1.88 -6.69
C LEU A 34 -4.45 -3.25 -6.72
N CYS A 35 -4.87 -4.19 -5.86
CA CYS A 35 -4.35 -5.56 -5.85
C CYS A 35 -4.60 -6.26 -7.20
N GLY A 36 -5.77 -6.08 -7.80
CA GLY A 36 -6.10 -6.62 -9.11
C GLY A 36 -5.19 -6.09 -10.22
N ILE A 37 -4.83 -4.80 -10.16
CA ILE A 37 -3.85 -4.20 -11.09
C ILE A 37 -2.45 -4.80 -10.89
N LEU A 38 -2.03 -4.99 -9.63
CA LEU A 38 -0.71 -5.56 -9.31
C LEU A 38 -0.61 -7.01 -9.79
N ILE A 39 -1.64 -7.83 -9.56
CA ILE A 39 -1.72 -9.22 -10.04
C ILE A 39 -1.67 -9.26 -11.57
N LYS A 40 -2.45 -8.42 -12.27
CA LYS A 40 -2.42 -8.32 -13.74
C LYS A 40 -1.06 -7.91 -14.30
N LYS A 41 -0.22 -7.26 -13.49
CA LYS A 41 1.15 -6.87 -13.83
C LYS A 41 2.20 -7.87 -13.35
N GLU A 42 1.77 -9.02 -12.81
CA GLU A 42 2.63 -10.05 -12.23
C GLU A 42 3.52 -9.50 -11.10
N CYS A 43 3.07 -8.42 -10.44
CA CYS A 43 3.76 -7.85 -9.28
C CYS A 43 3.40 -8.61 -8.01
N GLU A 44 4.42 -8.99 -7.24
CA GLU A 44 4.23 -9.41 -5.85
C GLU A 44 3.94 -8.17 -5.00
N TYR A 45 3.01 -8.30 -4.05
CA TYR A 45 2.70 -7.22 -3.14
C TYR A 45 2.52 -7.69 -1.70
N SER A 46 2.91 -6.82 -0.77
CA SER A 46 2.77 -7.03 0.66
C SER A 46 2.14 -5.81 1.31
N PHE A 47 1.54 -6.02 2.48
CA PHE A 47 1.02 -4.94 3.31
C PHE A 47 1.85 -4.85 4.59
N SER A 48 2.27 -3.65 4.96
CA SER A 48 2.92 -3.36 6.23
C SER A 48 2.19 -2.25 6.98
N VAL A 49 2.22 -2.34 8.31
CA VAL A 49 1.59 -1.36 9.21
C VAL A 49 2.67 -0.71 10.04
N MET A 50 2.77 0.62 9.96
CA MET A 50 3.68 1.43 10.77
C MET A 50 2.90 2.11 11.90
N HIS A 51 2.82 1.45 13.05
CA HIS A 51 1.99 1.87 14.19
C HIS A 51 2.55 3.12 14.88
N GLY A 52 1.74 4.19 14.98
CA GLY A 52 2.16 5.42 15.67
C GLY A 52 3.28 6.20 14.94
N GLU A 53 3.72 5.71 13.79
CA GLU A 53 4.83 6.26 13.00
C GLU A 53 4.35 7.11 11.82
N GLY A 54 3.19 7.75 11.97
CA GLY A 54 2.62 8.60 10.92
C GLY A 54 3.59 9.70 10.46
N ASP A 55 4.33 10.30 11.39
CA ASP A 55 5.34 11.32 11.09
C ASP A 55 6.56 10.75 10.36
N ILE A 56 6.98 9.53 10.71
CA ILE A 56 8.08 8.82 10.04
C ILE A 56 7.67 8.43 8.62
N LEU A 57 6.45 7.91 8.45
CA LEU A 57 5.88 7.60 7.15
C LEU A 57 5.78 8.87 6.28
N ASN A 58 5.31 9.97 6.85
CA ASN A 58 5.25 11.26 6.17
C ASN A 58 6.65 11.75 5.77
N ALA A 59 7.66 11.61 6.64
CA ALA A 59 9.05 11.93 6.33
C ALA A 59 9.61 11.03 5.22
N PHE A 60 9.32 9.73 5.25
CA PHE A 60 9.69 8.78 4.21
C PHE A 60 9.06 9.14 2.86
N ILE A 61 7.75 9.44 2.83
CA ILE A 61 7.04 9.89 1.63
C ILE A 61 7.66 11.19 1.11
N ARG A 62 7.90 12.18 1.96
CA ARG A 62 8.54 13.45 1.55
C ARG A 62 9.92 13.23 0.94
N LYS A 63 10.72 12.32 1.50
CA LYS A 63 12.06 11.98 1.00
C LYS A 63 12.03 11.25 -0.35
N HIS A 64 11.05 10.37 -0.58
CA HIS A 64 10.95 9.55 -1.79
C HIS A 64 10.01 10.10 -2.86
N ARG A 65 9.25 11.16 -2.54
CA ARG A 65 8.51 11.96 -3.51
C ARG A 65 9.54 12.70 -4.36
N THR A 66 9.98 12.04 -5.41
CA THR A 66 10.93 12.57 -6.39
C THR A 66 10.40 13.92 -6.86
N LYS A 67 11.26 14.95 -6.77
CA LYS A 67 11.01 16.26 -7.40
C LYS A 67 10.54 15.99 -8.84
N ARG A 68 9.31 16.41 -9.15
CA ARG A 68 8.93 16.63 -10.54
C ARG A 68 9.84 17.68 -11.14
#